data_AF-A0A7W8DIR7-F1
#
_entry.id   AF-A0A7W8DIR7-F1
#
_cell.length_a   1.000
_cell.length_b   1.000
_cell.length_c   1.000
_cell.angle_alpha   90.00
_cell.angle_beta   90.00
_cell.angle_gamma   90.00
#
_symmetry.space_group_name_H-M   'P 1'
#
loop_
_entity.id
_entity.type
_entity.pdbx_description
1 polymer ?
#
loop_
_entity_poly.entity_id
_entity_poly.type
_entity_poly.pdbx_seq_one_letter_code
_entity_poly.pdbx_strand_id
1 'polypeptide(L)'
;MKTKLNHAFTLIELLVVITIIAILAGLAVPTYTAIQTTANQTRGVNNARQIITSMKLFSKEHSSQYPDTVVNPVTGSLAQNANDAFRLMIQERIVSDERIFGCPAGYTPDNSLGAAPDFRQALTPGENHWALTAGQTDTAVGSMPLVFENPASPGWPPQWNANMAGQIAPGRTWPGGKIIIGRNDGSVSVETLSDAKGMVGPKMMAGGVNLFTQASEGIPQRILPVVYSGAGLPPNSQPDTLPPPATEGLPGSQVPVAPTAPGALPPSGL
;
A
#
# COMPACT_ATOMS: atom_id res chain seq x y z
N MET A 1 57.00 -0.22 45.88
CA MET A 1 55.54 0.08 45.91
C MET A 1 55.32 1.30 45.02
N LYS A 2 54.76 1.14 43.81
CA LYS A 2 54.45 2.29 42.93
C LYS A 2 53.06 2.81 43.32
N THR A 3 53.02 3.95 44.01
CA THR A 3 51.77 4.65 44.36
C THR A 3 51.15 5.24 43.10
N LYS A 4 49.97 4.75 42.70
CA LYS A 4 49.20 5.34 41.61
C LYS A 4 48.64 6.67 42.10
N LEU A 5 49.03 7.77 41.45
CA LEU A 5 48.42 9.08 41.64
C LEU A 5 47.01 9.07 41.03
N ASN A 6 46.00 8.84 41.86
CA ASN A 6 44.61 8.99 41.43
C ASN A 6 44.32 10.48 41.26
N HIS A 7 44.29 10.95 40.01
CA HIS A 7 43.87 12.31 39.67
C HIS A 7 42.36 12.38 39.86
N ALA A 8 41.91 13.18 40.83
CA ALA A 8 40.50 13.45 41.05
C ALA A 8 40.02 14.48 40.01
N PHE A 9 38.93 14.16 39.31
CA PHE A 9 38.31 15.04 38.32
C PHE A 9 37.69 16.27 39.01
N THR A 10 37.94 17.47 38.51
CA THR A 10 37.32 18.69 39.05
C THR A 10 35.90 18.87 38.51
N LEU A 11 35.06 19.54 39.29
CA LEU A 11 33.69 19.90 38.85
C LEU A 11 33.70 20.78 37.60
N ILE A 12 34.70 21.65 37.45
CA ILE A 12 34.82 22.55 36.29
C ILE A 12 35.14 21.75 35.03
N GLU A 13 36.05 20.78 35.09
CA GLU A 13 36.37 19.92 33.94
C GLU A 13 35.14 19.14 33.47
N LEU A 14 34.34 18.61 34.40
CA LEU A 14 33.10 17.93 34.04
C LEU A 14 32.08 18.89 33.42
N LEU A 15 31.95 20.11 33.96
CA LEU A 15 31.02 21.12 33.47
C LEU A 15 31.33 21.54 32.03
N VAL A 16 32.60 21.83 31.72
CA VAL A 16 33.02 22.21 30.36
C VAL A 16 32.74 21.09 29.37
N VAL A 17 32.99 19.83 29.75
CA VAL A 17 32.73 18.67 28.88
C VAL A 17 31.26 18.53 28.54
N ILE A 18 30.36 18.59 29.52
CA ILE A 18 28.92 18.50 29.25
C ILE A 18 28.43 19.70 28.45
N THR A 19 28.99 20.91 28.66
CA THR A 19 28.65 22.09 27.85
C THR A 19 29.05 21.90 26.38
N ILE A 20 30.26 21.40 26.12
CA ILE A 20 30.70 21.11 24.75
C ILE A 20 29.82 20.04 24.11
N ILE A 21 29.52 18.94 24.82
CA ILE A 21 28.62 17.89 24.33
C ILE A 21 27.23 18.45 24.02
N ALA A 22 26.69 19.32 24.87
CA ALA A 22 25.38 19.93 24.66
C ALA A 22 25.35 20.83 23.39
N ILE A 23 26.41 21.61 23.15
CA ILE A 23 26.53 22.43 21.93
C ILE A 23 26.60 21.54 20.69
N LEU A 24 27.46 20.51 20.71
CA LEU A 24 27.61 19.58 19.59
C LEU A 24 26.32 18.81 19.31
N ALA A 25 25.65 18.31 20.36
CA ALA A 25 24.37 17.63 20.23
C ALA A 25 23.28 18.56 19.70
N GLY A 26 23.23 19.81 20.16
CA GLY A 26 22.26 20.81 19.71
C GLY A 26 22.34 21.10 18.21
N LEU A 27 23.55 21.09 17.63
CA LEU A 27 23.75 21.24 16.19
C LEU A 27 23.48 19.94 15.41
N ALA A 28 23.75 18.78 16.01
CA ALA A 28 23.63 17.49 15.33
C ALA A 28 22.18 16.99 15.19
N VAL A 29 21.32 17.20 16.19
CA VAL A 29 19.94 16.69 16.22
C VAL A 29 19.10 17.11 15.00
N PRO A 30 18.98 18.39 14.61
CA PRO A 30 18.13 18.78 13.47
C PRO A 30 18.64 18.24 12.13
N THR A 31 19.95 18.10 11.97
CA THR A 31 20.54 17.51 10.76
C THR A 31 20.28 16.01 10.70
N TYR A 32 20.41 15.31 11.83
CA TYR A 32 20.16 13.88 11.91
C TYR A 32 18.70 13.51 11.55
N THR A 33 17.72 14.27 12.05
CA THR A 33 16.30 14.00 11.76
C THR A 33 15.97 14.20 10.27
N ALA A 34 16.56 15.21 9.62
CA ALA A 34 16.41 15.43 8.18
C ALA A 34 17.03 14.29 7.34
N ILE A 35 18.22 13.83 7.73
CA ILE A 35 18.90 12.69 7.08
C ILE A 35 18.06 11.42 7.23
N GLN A 36 17.56 11.13 8.44
CA GLN A 36 16.75 9.95 8.70
C GLN A 36 15.45 9.95 7.89
N THR A 37 14.79 11.11 7.79
CA THR A 37 13.57 11.29 6.99
C THR A 37 13.85 10.99 5.51
N THR A 38 14.93 11.56 4.97
CA THR A 38 15.32 11.35 3.57
C THR A 38 15.67 9.88 3.32
N ALA A 39 16.43 9.24 4.21
CA ALA A 39 16.77 7.82 4.11
C ALA A 39 15.51 6.93 4.14
N ASN A 40 14.56 7.24 5.01
CA ASN A 40 13.28 6.51 5.09
C ASN A 40 12.45 6.70 3.81
N GLN A 41 12.43 7.91 3.23
CA GLN A 41 11.75 8.16 1.96
C GLN A 41 12.41 7.39 0.81
N THR A 42 13.74 7.36 0.73
CA THR A 42 14.47 6.56 -0.26
C THR A 42 14.18 5.06 -0.11
N ARG A 43 14.11 4.55 1.12
CA ARG A 43 13.68 3.17 1.39
C ARG A 43 12.25 2.93 0.88
N GLY A 44 11.33 3.86 1.16
CA GLY A 44 9.96 3.79 0.65
C GLY A 44 9.89 3.72 -0.88
N VAL A 45 10.69 4.51 -1.58
CA VAL A 45 10.77 4.47 -3.07
C VAL A 45 11.25 3.10 -3.55
N ASN A 46 12.27 2.54 -2.91
CA ASN A 46 12.78 1.20 -3.27
C ASN A 46 11.77 0.09 -2.92
N ASN A 47 11.02 0.24 -1.84
CA ASN A 47 9.95 -0.67 -1.44
C ASN A 47 8.81 -0.67 -2.47
N ALA A 48 8.27 0.50 -2.82
CA ALA A 48 7.25 0.62 -3.88
C ALA A 48 7.73 0.01 -5.21
N ARG A 49 8.99 0.22 -5.58
CA ARG A 49 9.54 -0.35 -6.82
C ARG A 49 9.58 -1.88 -6.76
N GLN A 50 9.96 -2.46 -5.63
CA GLN A 50 9.95 -3.91 -5.43
C GLN A 50 8.52 -4.46 -5.47
N ILE A 51 7.56 -3.78 -4.85
CA ILE A 51 6.14 -4.17 -4.88
C ILE A 51 5.64 -4.18 -6.33
N ILE A 52 5.84 -3.11 -7.10
CA ILE A 52 5.37 -3.04 -8.49
C ILE A 52 6.05 -4.08 -9.37
N THR A 53 7.35 -4.30 -9.17
CA THR A 53 8.07 -5.36 -9.89
C THR A 53 7.49 -6.73 -9.57
N SER A 54 7.12 -6.97 -8.30
CA SER A 54 6.48 -8.22 -7.87
C SER A 54 5.07 -8.37 -8.44
N MET A 55 4.29 -7.30 -8.50
CA MET A 55 2.99 -7.28 -9.16
C MET A 55 3.09 -7.58 -10.66
N LYS A 56 4.10 -7.04 -11.34
CA LYS A 56 4.39 -7.37 -12.75
C LYS A 56 4.87 -8.79 -12.95
N LEU A 57 5.52 -9.39 -11.94
CA LEU A 57 5.86 -10.82 -11.97
C LEU A 57 4.60 -11.66 -11.80
N PHE A 58 3.73 -11.30 -10.85
CA PHE A 58 2.41 -11.91 -10.65
C PHE A 58 1.57 -11.89 -11.92
N SER A 59 1.51 -10.75 -12.60
CA SER A 59 0.69 -10.59 -13.80
C SER A 59 1.11 -11.49 -14.97
N LYS A 60 2.39 -11.85 -15.05
CA LYS A 60 2.89 -12.80 -16.07
C LYS A 60 2.30 -14.20 -15.91
N GLU A 61 2.00 -14.60 -14.69
CA GLU A 61 1.39 -15.90 -14.38
C GLU A 61 -0.15 -15.85 -14.40
N HIS A 62 -0.73 -14.64 -14.38
CA HIS A 62 -2.17 -14.41 -14.23
C HIS A 62 -2.81 -13.65 -15.40
N SER A 63 -2.34 -13.85 -16.63
CA SER A 63 -2.92 -13.23 -17.83
C SER A 63 -3.04 -11.71 -17.73
N SER A 64 -1.94 -11.06 -17.31
CA SER A 64 -1.82 -9.60 -17.11
C SER A 64 -2.61 -9.02 -15.95
N GLN A 65 -3.29 -9.84 -15.14
CA GLN A 65 -4.05 -9.38 -13.99
C GLN A 65 -3.16 -9.12 -12.78
N TYR A 66 -3.56 -8.17 -11.94
CA TYR A 66 -2.92 -7.92 -10.65
C TYR A 66 -3.63 -8.67 -9.52
N PRO A 67 -2.98 -8.80 -8.34
CA PRO A 67 -3.45 -9.67 -7.27
C PRO A 67 -4.85 -9.36 -6.73
N ASP A 68 -5.37 -8.15 -6.94
CA ASP A 68 -6.71 -7.78 -6.48
C ASP A 68 -7.84 -8.30 -7.36
N THR A 69 -7.57 -8.57 -8.64
CA THR A 69 -8.57 -9.07 -9.60
C THR A 69 -8.56 -10.59 -9.73
N VAL A 70 -7.58 -11.27 -9.12
CA VAL A 70 -7.49 -12.73 -9.10
C VAL A 70 -8.19 -13.27 -7.84
N VAL A 71 -8.99 -14.32 -8.02
CA VAL A 71 -9.62 -15.02 -6.90
C VAL A 71 -8.53 -15.75 -6.13
N ASN A 72 -8.39 -15.42 -4.86
CA ASN A 72 -7.43 -16.07 -3.99
C ASN A 72 -7.84 -17.55 -3.78
N PRO A 73 -7.00 -18.53 -4.12
CA PRO A 73 -7.35 -19.94 -4.02
C PRO A 73 -7.49 -20.45 -2.58
N VAL A 74 -6.91 -19.74 -1.61
CA VAL A 74 -7.01 -20.06 -0.18
C VAL A 74 -8.33 -19.57 0.40
N THR A 75 -8.77 -18.36 0.07
CA THR A 75 -9.99 -17.76 0.64
C THR A 75 -11.23 -17.93 -0.24
N GLY A 76 -11.05 -18.24 -1.52
CA GLY A 76 -12.12 -18.35 -2.51
C GLY A 76 -12.76 -17.01 -2.89
N SER A 77 -12.09 -15.88 -2.62
CA SER A 77 -12.63 -14.53 -2.82
C SER A 77 -11.62 -13.58 -3.46
N LEU A 78 -12.12 -12.50 -4.07
CA LEU A 78 -11.29 -11.37 -4.51
C LEU A 78 -10.82 -10.54 -3.30
N ALA A 79 -9.69 -9.85 -3.47
CA ALA A 79 -9.14 -8.98 -2.43
C ALA A 79 -10.11 -7.84 -2.07
N GLN A 80 -10.33 -7.66 -0.76
CA GLN A 80 -11.21 -6.59 -0.26
C GLN A 80 -10.43 -5.33 0.12
N ASN A 81 -9.15 -5.48 0.41
CA ASN A 81 -8.23 -4.43 0.85
C ASN A 81 -6.82 -4.70 0.28
N ALA A 82 -5.93 -3.72 0.40
CA ALA A 82 -4.59 -3.82 -0.15
C ALA A 82 -3.76 -4.94 0.53
N ASN A 83 -3.98 -5.19 1.83
CA ASN A 83 -3.28 -6.25 2.55
C ASN A 83 -3.62 -7.63 1.97
N ASP A 84 -4.88 -7.89 1.62
CA ASP A 84 -5.30 -9.16 1.02
C ASP A 84 -4.68 -9.37 -0.36
N ALA A 85 -4.68 -8.32 -1.20
CA ALA A 85 -4.05 -8.37 -2.53
C ALA A 85 -2.55 -8.67 -2.41
N PHE A 86 -1.85 -7.98 -1.51
CA PHE A 86 -0.42 -8.20 -1.33
C PHE A 86 -0.08 -9.53 -0.66
N ARG A 87 -0.95 -10.03 0.23
CA ARG A 87 -0.78 -11.36 0.85
C ARG A 87 -0.86 -12.47 -0.19
N LEU A 88 -1.68 -12.33 -1.23
CA LEU A 88 -1.74 -13.30 -2.32
C LEU A 88 -0.37 -13.47 -3.00
N MET A 89 0.38 -12.38 -3.23
CA MET A 89 1.76 -12.47 -3.76
C MET A 89 2.71 -13.24 -2.84
N ILE A 90 2.46 -13.21 -1.52
CA ILE A 90 3.24 -13.99 -0.54
C ILE A 90 2.84 -15.47 -0.57
N GLN A 91 1.53 -15.74 -0.65
CA GLN A 91 0.98 -17.09 -0.75
C GLN A 91 1.52 -17.84 -1.97
N GLU A 92 1.65 -17.14 -3.09
CA GLU A 92 2.21 -17.68 -4.34
C GLU A 92 3.73 -17.61 -4.44
N ARG A 93 4.42 -17.21 -3.36
CA ARG A 93 5.89 -17.16 -3.27
C ARG A 93 6.57 -16.19 -4.24
N ILE A 94 5.81 -15.26 -4.82
CA ILE A 94 6.36 -14.16 -5.63
C ILE A 94 7.15 -13.21 -4.73
N VAL A 95 6.62 -12.95 -3.53
CA VAL A 95 7.29 -12.20 -2.47
C VAL A 95 7.51 -13.12 -1.28
N SER A 96 8.74 -13.18 -0.76
CA SER A 96 9.08 -13.99 0.42
C SER A 96 9.34 -13.15 1.67
N ASP A 97 9.25 -11.83 1.57
CA ASP A 97 9.59 -10.89 2.64
C ASP A 97 8.56 -9.77 2.69
N GLU A 98 7.86 -9.64 3.81
CA GLU A 98 6.83 -8.62 3.97
C GLU A 98 7.37 -7.23 4.35
N ARG A 99 8.66 -7.11 4.67
CA ARG A 99 9.27 -5.82 5.07
C ARG A 99 9.20 -4.77 3.97
N ILE A 100 9.01 -5.17 2.71
CA ILE A 100 8.78 -4.25 1.59
C ILE A 100 7.45 -3.51 1.71
N PHE A 101 6.45 -4.08 2.39
CA PHE A 101 5.13 -3.46 2.55
C PHE A 101 5.08 -2.48 3.72
N GLY A 102 6.07 -2.51 4.60
CA GLY A 102 6.19 -1.60 5.73
C GLY A 102 6.70 -0.22 5.34
N CYS A 103 6.55 0.70 6.29
CA CYS A 103 7.18 2.00 6.29
C CYS A 103 7.67 2.29 7.72
N PRO A 104 8.92 2.76 7.92
CA PRO A 104 9.46 3.09 9.25
C PRO A 104 8.66 4.11 10.08
N ALA A 105 7.53 4.60 9.56
CA ALA A 105 6.59 5.53 10.18
C ALA A 105 5.36 4.83 10.81
N GLY A 106 5.53 3.66 11.41
CA GLY A 106 4.48 2.96 12.16
C GLY A 106 3.80 1.79 11.45
N TYR A 107 4.29 1.42 10.27
CA TYR A 107 3.93 0.17 9.62
C TYR A 107 5.12 -0.76 9.68
N THR A 108 5.14 -1.61 10.69
CA THR A 108 6.29 -2.43 11.04
C THR A 108 5.93 -3.89 10.88
N PRO A 109 6.12 -4.46 9.66
CA PRO A 109 6.07 -5.89 9.46
C PRO A 109 7.02 -6.59 10.42
N ASP A 110 6.54 -7.63 11.09
CA ASP A 110 7.30 -8.38 12.10
C ASP A 110 8.14 -9.53 11.50
N ASN A 111 8.03 -9.73 10.19
CA ASN A 111 8.66 -10.80 9.42
C ASN A 111 8.13 -12.19 9.79
N SER A 112 6.93 -12.27 10.36
CA SER A 112 6.22 -13.49 10.69
C SER A 112 5.11 -13.73 9.68
N LEU A 113 5.42 -14.45 8.61
CA LEU A 113 4.41 -14.74 7.58
C LEU A 113 3.36 -15.78 8.04
N GLY A 114 3.70 -16.60 9.04
CA GLY A 114 2.90 -17.77 9.42
C GLY A 114 3.15 -18.97 8.50
N ALA A 115 2.28 -19.98 8.59
CA ALA A 115 2.43 -21.22 7.85
C ALA A 115 1.71 -21.17 6.49
N ALA A 116 2.29 -21.86 5.51
CA ALA A 116 1.65 -22.13 4.23
C ALA A 116 0.41 -23.03 4.42
N PRO A 117 -0.61 -22.96 3.53
CA PRO A 117 -0.68 -22.07 2.36
C PRO A 117 -1.19 -20.66 2.69
N ASP A 118 -1.76 -20.44 3.88
CA ASP A 118 -2.53 -19.23 4.17
C ASP A 118 -1.68 -18.00 4.47
N PHE A 119 -0.51 -18.17 5.09
CA PHE A 119 0.32 -17.07 5.59
C PHE A 119 -0.47 -16.00 6.35
N ARG A 120 -1.33 -16.42 7.29
CA ARG A 120 -2.30 -15.56 7.98
C ARG A 120 -1.67 -14.43 8.80
N GLN A 121 -0.40 -14.56 9.13
CA GLN A 121 0.33 -13.56 9.91
C GLN A 121 1.00 -12.52 9.00
N ALA A 122 1.09 -12.77 7.69
CA ALA A 122 1.60 -11.78 6.77
C ALA A 122 0.61 -10.61 6.60
N LEU A 123 1.14 -9.38 6.64
CA LEU A 123 0.38 -8.15 6.36
C LEU A 123 -0.89 -8.01 7.22
N THR A 124 -0.78 -8.34 8.50
CA THR A 124 -1.86 -8.10 9.47
C THR A 124 -2.12 -6.59 9.62
N PRO A 125 -3.25 -6.20 10.26
CA PRO A 125 -3.57 -4.79 10.44
C PRO A 125 -2.43 -4.01 11.09
N GLY A 126 -1.95 -2.96 10.42
CA GLY A 126 -0.81 -2.16 10.88
C GLY A 126 0.55 -2.54 10.28
N GLU A 127 0.64 -3.55 9.41
CA GLU A 127 1.93 -3.95 8.80
C GLU A 127 2.11 -3.42 7.37
N ASN A 128 1.02 -3.24 6.63
CA ASN A 128 1.05 -2.70 5.27
C ASN A 128 0.84 -1.18 5.27
N HIS A 129 1.73 -0.43 4.63
CA HIS A 129 1.62 1.02 4.42
C HIS A 129 1.04 1.40 3.05
N TRP A 130 1.00 0.46 2.10
CA TRP A 130 0.75 0.77 0.70
C TRP A 130 -0.72 0.56 0.33
N ALA A 131 -1.31 1.57 -0.30
CA ALA A 131 -2.59 1.45 -0.97
C ALA A 131 -2.39 1.00 -2.43
N LEU A 132 -3.46 0.44 -3.00
CA LEU A 132 -3.49 -0.10 -4.36
C LEU A 132 -4.70 0.47 -5.11
N THR A 133 -4.50 0.95 -6.33
CA THR A 133 -5.61 1.23 -7.26
C THR A 133 -6.20 -0.10 -7.72
N ALA A 134 -7.49 -0.30 -7.48
CA ALA A 134 -8.18 -1.54 -7.81
C ALA A 134 -8.43 -1.67 -9.32
N GLY A 135 -8.54 -2.92 -9.78
CA GLY A 135 -9.00 -3.27 -11.13
C GLY A 135 -7.99 -2.99 -12.24
N GLN A 136 -6.73 -2.69 -11.90
CA GLN A 136 -5.70 -2.41 -12.89
C GLN A 136 -5.07 -3.71 -13.41
N THR A 137 -4.46 -3.62 -14.59
CA THR A 137 -3.73 -4.71 -15.23
C THR A 137 -2.36 -4.21 -15.71
N ASP A 138 -1.44 -5.12 -16.01
CA ASP A 138 -0.12 -4.74 -16.55
C ASP A 138 -0.22 -4.07 -17.95
N THR A 139 -1.36 -4.21 -18.62
CA THR A 139 -1.66 -3.55 -19.91
C THR A 139 -2.39 -2.21 -19.75
N ALA A 140 -2.75 -1.81 -18.54
CA ALA A 140 -3.38 -0.51 -18.28
C ALA A 140 -2.41 0.65 -18.55
N VAL A 141 -2.94 1.88 -18.56
CA VAL A 141 -2.17 3.11 -18.83
C VAL A 141 -0.91 3.17 -17.96
N GLY A 142 0.26 3.31 -18.58
CA GLY A 142 1.55 3.29 -17.86
C GLY A 142 1.69 4.37 -16.78
N SER A 143 1.08 5.54 -16.99
CA SER A 143 1.08 6.63 -16.01
C SER A 143 0.11 6.44 -14.84
N MET A 144 -0.72 5.39 -14.85
CA MET A 144 -1.68 5.09 -13.79
C MET A 144 -0.96 4.92 -12.45
N PRO A 145 -1.29 5.70 -11.41
CA PRO A 145 -0.86 5.43 -10.05
C PRO A 145 -1.36 4.06 -9.62
N LEU A 146 -0.44 3.13 -9.41
CA LEU A 146 -0.78 1.75 -9.07
C LEU A 146 -0.63 1.52 -7.57
N VAL A 147 0.55 1.81 -7.04
CA VAL A 147 0.89 1.63 -5.62
C VAL A 147 1.34 2.96 -5.04
N PHE A 148 0.73 3.41 -3.97
CA PHE A 148 1.08 4.69 -3.34
C PHE A 148 0.89 4.64 -1.83
N GLU A 149 1.49 5.60 -1.14
CA GLU A 149 1.35 5.70 0.31
C GLU A 149 -0.12 5.87 0.70
N ASN A 150 -0.52 5.10 1.70
CA ASN A 150 -1.89 5.06 2.17
C ASN A 150 -2.51 6.46 2.40
N PRO A 151 -3.66 6.77 1.79
CA PRO A 151 -4.32 8.07 1.94
C PRO A 151 -5.12 8.17 3.24
N ALA A 152 -5.29 9.40 3.73
CA ALA A 152 -6.20 9.70 4.84
C ALA A 152 -7.67 9.63 4.39
N SER A 153 -7.95 9.95 3.13
CA SER A 153 -9.26 9.82 2.50
C SER A 153 -9.12 9.14 1.13
N PRO A 154 -9.66 7.93 0.94
CA PRO A 154 -9.45 7.12 -0.27
C PRO A 154 -10.34 7.53 -1.46
N GLY A 155 -10.54 8.83 -1.69
CA GLY A 155 -11.27 9.34 -2.86
C GLY A 155 -10.47 9.25 -4.17
N TRP A 156 -11.08 9.66 -5.29
CA TRP A 156 -10.38 9.86 -6.56
C TRP A 156 -10.57 11.31 -7.04
N PRO A 157 -9.60 12.22 -6.84
CA PRO A 157 -8.24 11.95 -6.34
C PRO A 157 -8.19 11.68 -4.82
N PRO A 158 -7.20 10.90 -4.34
CA PRO A 158 -6.99 10.65 -2.91
C PRO A 158 -6.46 11.88 -2.17
N GLN A 159 -6.64 11.91 -0.85
CA GLN A 159 -6.13 12.98 0.00
C GLN A 159 -5.33 12.45 1.18
N TRP A 160 -4.33 13.22 1.61
CA TRP A 160 -3.45 12.95 2.74
C TRP A 160 -3.51 14.09 3.76
N ASN A 161 -3.15 13.80 5.00
CA ASN A 161 -3.09 14.80 6.07
C ASN A 161 -1.66 15.32 6.24
N ALA A 162 -1.38 16.51 5.72
CA ALA A 162 -0.06 17.13 5.82
C ALA A 162 0.23 17.74 7.19
N ASN A 163 -0.77 17.94 8.05
CA ASN A 163 -0.53 18.35 9.45
C ASN A 163 0.14 17.24 10.26
N MET A 164 -0.01 15.99 9.83
CA MET A 164 0.61 14.81 10.45
C MET A 164 1.98 14.49 9.83
N ALA A 165 2.58 15.42 9.07
CA ALA A 165 3.81 15.16 8.35
C ALA A 165 4.94 14.68 9.27
N GLY A 166 5.55 13.55 8.92
CA GLY A 166 6.63 12.92 9.71
C GLY A 166 6.18 12.23 11.00
N GLN A 167 4.89 12.23 11.32
CA GLN A 167 4.34 11.50 12.46
C GLN A 167 4.04 10.04 12.08
N ILE A 168 3.93 9.19 13.10
CA ILE A 168 3.44 7.82 12.97
C ILE A 168 1.91 7.88 12.94
N ALA A 169 1.34 8.09 11.76
CA ALA A 169 -0.10 8.20 11.60
C ALA A 169 -0.58 7.70 10.22
N PRO A 170 -1.71 6.99 10.17
CA PRO A 170 -2.49 6.75 8.96
C PRO A 170 -2.64 7.98 8.08
N GLY A 171 -2.45 7.84 6.76
CA GLY A 171 -2.77 8.92 5.84
C GLY A 171 -1.86 10.14 5.89
N ARG A 172 -0.73 10.08 6.62
CA ARG A 172 0.22 11.18 6.78
C ARG A 172 1.06 11.42 5.53
N THR A 173 1.62 12.63 5.40
CA THR A 173 2.59 12.96 4.35
C THR A 173 4.04 12.94 4.87
N TRP A 174 5.02 13.00 3.98
CA TRP A 174 6.38 13.39 4.35
C TRP A 174 6.46 14.91 4.53
N PRO A 175 7.43 15.42 5.33
CA PRO A 175 7.68 16.85 5.47
C PRO A 175 7.70 17.57 4.11
N GLY A 176 7.02 18.73 4.06
CA GLY A 176 6.85 19.50 2.83
C GLY A 176 5.73 19.01 1.92
N GLY A 177 4.78 18.21 2.42
CA GLY A 177 3.60 17.78 1.68
C GLY A 177 3.97 16.83 0.53
N LYS A 178 4.78 15.81 0.81
CA LYS A 178 5.23 14.86 -0.21
C LYS A 178 4.69 13.47 0.04
N ILE A 179 4.52 12.69 -1.02
CA ILE A 179 4.15 11.27 -0.97
C ILE A 179 4.94 10.47 -2.00
N ILE A 180 5.01 9.16 -1.81
CA ILE A 180 5.61 8.24 -2.78
C ILE A 180 4.49 7.62 -3.62
N ILE A 181 4.65 7.68 -4.95
CA ILE A 181 3.76 7.06 -5.92
C ILE A 181 4.58 6.19 -6.86
N GLY A 182 4.16 4.96 -7.03
CA GLY A 182 4.59 4.07 -8.08
C GLY A 182 3.50 3.87 -9.12
N ARG A 183 3.89 3.92 -10.40
CA ARG A 183 2.98 3.88 -11.55
C ARG A 183 3.05 2.53 -12.26
N ASN A 184 2.07 2.27 -13.11
CA ASN A 184 1.93 1.00 -13.82
C ASN A 184 3.10 0.71 -14.78
N ASP A 185 3.81 1.73 -15.27
CA ASP A 185 5.03 1.58 -16.07
C ASP A 185 6.27 1.12 -15.25
N GLY A 186 6.14 1.00 -13.92
CA GLY A 186 7.24 0.65 -13.02
C GLY A 186 8.03 1.85 -12.49
N SER A 187 7.73 3.07 -12.95
CA SER A 187 8.34 4.28 -12.40
C SER A 187 7.84 4.54 -10.98
N VAL A 188 8.73 5.01 -10.11
CA VAL A 188 8.40 5.41 -8.73
C VAL A 188 9.02 6.77 -8.47
N SER A 189 8.20 7.71 -8.01
CA SER A 189 8.61 9.09 -7.74
C SER A 189 8.05 9.59 -6.41
N VAL A 190 8.75 10.57 -5.85
CA VAL A 190 8.27 11.37 -4.73
C VAL A 190 7.51 12.56 -5.31
N GLU A 191 6.20 12.58 -5.16
CA GLU A 191 5.34 13.65 -5.64
C GLU A 191 5.10 14.69 -4.56
N THR A 192 5.09 15.96 -4.97
CA THR A 192 4.70 17.07 -4.09
C THR A 192 3.22 17.34 -4.26
N LEU A 193 2.48 17.35 -3.15
CA LEU A 193 1.05 17.60 -3.07
C LEU A 193 0.73 19.09 -3.28
N SER A 194 -0.55 19.43 -3.29
CA SER A 194 -1.02 20.80 -3.51
C SER A 194 -0.57 21.79 -2.43
N ASP A 195 -0.39 21.33 -1.19
CA ASP A 195 0.05 22.13 -0.03
C ASP A 195 0.81 21.24 0.96
N ALA A 196 1.46 21.87 1.95
CA ALA A 196 2.15 21.24 3.07
C ALA A 196 1.36 21.30 4.39
N LYS A 197 0.11 21.77 4.37
CA LYS A 197 -0.77 21.86 5.55
C LYS A 197 -2.20 21.41 5.23
N GLY A 198 -2.87 20.83 6.22
CA GLY A 198 -4.26 20.38 6.12
C GLY A 198 -4.44 19.06 5.36
N MET A 199 -5.68 18.81 4.95
CA MET A 199 -6.02 17.71 4.03
C MET A 199 -5.70 18.14 2.60
N VAL A 200 -4.78 17.43 1.96
CA VAL A 200 -4.16 17.84 0.70
C VAL A 200 -4.25 16.74 -0.34
N GLY A 201 -4.51 17.13 -1.58
CA GLY A 201 -4.58 16.24 -2.73
C GLY A 201 -3.36 16.39 -3.64
N PRO A 202 -3.34 15.64 -4.76
CA PRO A 202 -2.28 15.73 -5.75
C PRO A 202 -2.25 17.13 -6.37
N LYS A 203 -1.04 17.62 -6.66
CA LYS A 203 -0.86 18.95 -7.26
C LYS A 203 -1.49 19.01 -8.66
N MET A 204 -2.11 20.14 -8.98
CA MET A 204 -2.63 20.41 -10.31
C MET A 204 -1.48 20.66 -11.29
N MET A 205 -1.58 20.07 -12.47
CA MET A 205 -0.64 20.24 -13.57
C MET A 205 -1.12 21.32 -14.55
N ALA A 206 -0.28 21.63 -15.54
CA ALA A 206 -0.69 22.46 -16.66
C ALA A 206 -1.91 21.80 -17.36
N GLY A 207 -2.99 22.56 -17.53
CA GLY A 207 -4.27 22.04 -18.05
C GLY A 207 -5.35 21.80 -16.99
N GLY A 208 -5.08 22.09 -15.70
CA GLY A 208 -6.12 22.09 -14.67
C GLY A 208 -6.56 20.70 -14.20
N VAL A 209 -5.79 19.66 -14.54
CA VAL A 209 -5.99 18.28 -14.05
C VAL A 209 -4.82 17.87 -13.17
N ASN A 210 -5.06 16.94 -12.24
CA ASN A 210 -4.01 16.34 -11.41
C ASN A 210 -3.60 14.96 -11.96
N LEU A 211 -2.51 14.40 -11.44
CA LEU A 211 -1.93 13.16 -11.97
C LEU A 211 -2.88 11.95 -11.95
N PHE A 212 -3.75 11.83 -10.94
CA PHE A 212 -4.71 10.73 -10.83
C PHE A 212 -5.81 10.87 -11.86
N THR A 213 -6.40 12.06 -11.94
CA THR A 213 -7.46 12.37 -12.91
C THR A 213 -6.96 12.30 -14.35
N GLN A 214 -5.73 12.74 -14.62
CA GLN A 214 -5.14 12.64 -15.96
C GLN A 214 -4.92 11.19 -16.36
N ALA A 215 -4.34 10.37 -15.47
CA ALA A 215 -4.01 8.98 -15.79
C ALA A 215 -5.24 8.09 -15.96
N SER A 216 -6.38 8.47 -15.36
CA SER A 216 -7.65 7.76 -15.50
C SER A 216 -8.61 8.40 -16.50
N GLU A 217 -8.16 9.37 -17.29
CA GLU A 217 -8.96 10.10 -18.29
C GLU A 217 -10.26 10.69 -17.69
N GLY A 218 -10.20 11.12 -16.43
CA GLY A 218 -11.34 11.66 -15.70
C GLY A 218 -12.29 10.61 -15.09
N ILE A 219 -12.09 9.32 -15.38
CA ILE A 219 -12.91 8.23 -14.84
C ILE A 219 -12.44 7.93 -13.40
N PRO A 220 -13.28 8.08 -12.36
CA PRO A 220 -12.91 7.76 -10.99
C PRO A 220 -12.50 6.30 -10.85
N GLN A 221 -11.39 6.04 -10.15
CA GLN A 221 -10.95 4.69 -9.81
C GLN A 221 -11.23 4.39 -8.33
N ARG A 222 -11.33 3.11 -7.99
CA ARG A 222 -11.45 2.64 -6.61
C ARG A 222 -10.07 2.40 -6.02
N ILE A 223 -9.87 2.84 -4.78
CA ILE A 223 -8.65 2.57 -4.00
C ILE A 223 -8.96 1.48 -2.99
N LEU A 224 -8.15 0.42 -2.96
CA LEU A 224 -8.23 -0.59 -1.92
C LEU A 224 -7.72 -0.01 -0.60
N PRO A 225 -8.53 -0.05 0.48
CA PRO A 225 -8.11 0.50 1.76
C PRO A 225 -6.96 -0.31 2.36
N VAL A 226 -6.18 0.33 3.22
CA VAL A 226 -5.18 -0.32 4.08
C VAL A 226 -5.82 -0.61 5.43
N VAL A 227 -5.51 -1.76 6.02
CA VAL A 227 -6.06 -2.16 7.33
C VAL A 227 -5.09 -1.77 8.45
N TYR A 228 -5.60 -1.11 9.50
CA TYR A 228 -4.81 -0.54 10.60
C TYR A 228 -5.02 -1.30 11.92
N SER A 229 -3.98 -1.39 12.76
CA SER A 229 -4.12 -1.91 14.12
C SER A 229 -4.96 -0.96 14.98
N GLY A 230 -6.11 -1.40 15.49
CA GLY A 230 -6.88 -0.68 16.52
C GLY A 230 -8.09 0.16 16.06
N ALA A 231 -8.48 0.12 14.79
CA ALA A 231 -9.72 0.74 14.32
C ALA A 231 -10.56 -0.27 13.53
N GLY A 232 -11.84 -0.39 13.88
CA GLY A 232 -12.83 -0.93 12.96
C GLY A 232 -12.76 -0.18 11.63
N LEU A 233 -13.17 -0.85 10.56
CA LEU A 233 -13.34 -0.29 9.23
C LEU A 233 -13.76 1.20 9.30
N PRO A 234 -13.14 2.13 8.54
CA PRO A 234 -13.62 3.50 8.49
C PRO A 234 -15.12 3.48 8.14
N PRO A 235 -15.97 4.37 8.71
CA PRO A 235 -17.43 4.22 8.69
C PRO A 235 -18.13 4.09 7.31
N ASN A 236 -17.40 4.17 6.19
CA ASN A 236 -17.93 4.10 4.83
C ASN A 236 -17.21 3.07 3.92
N SER A 237 -16.69 1.96 4.44
CA SER A 237 -16.06 0.92 3.60
C SER A 237 -17.01 -0.20 3.16
N GLN A 238 -18.33 0.03 3.17
CA GLN A 238 -19.25 -0.94 2.57
C GLN A 238 -19.11 -0.83 1.04
N PRO A 239 -18.79 -1.92 0.32
CA PRO A 239 -18.58 -1.85 -1.11
C PRO A 239 -19.89 -1.46 -1.79
N ASP A 240 -19.89 -0.32 -2.48
CA ASP A 240 -20.79 -0.16 -3.62
C ASP A 240 -20.51 -1.35 -4.54
N THR A 241 -21.55 -2.16 -4.74
CA THR A 241 -21.53 -3.33 -5.58
C THR A 241 -20.88 -2.98 -6.91
N LEU A 242 -19.88 -3.76 -7.33
CA LEU A 242 -19.26 -3.63 -8.64
C LEU A 242 -20.37 -3.42 -9.70
N PRO A 243 -20.29 -2.40 -10.57
CA PRO A 243 -21.04 -2.50 -11.82
C PRO A 243 -20.55 -3.78 -12.50
N PRO A 244 -21.46 -4.65 -12.99
CA PRO A 244 -21.05 -5.87 -13.65
C PRO A 244 -20.08 -5.53 -14.78
N PRO A 245 -19.09 -6.42 -15.06
CA PRO A 245 -18.22 -6.22 -16.20
C PRO A 245 -19.09 -6.00 -17.44
N ALA A 246 -18.75 -5.00 -18.25
CA ALA A 246 -19.42 -4.78 -19.51
C ALA A 246 -19.33 -6.09 -20.30
N THR A 247 -20.45 -6.79 -20.42
CA THR A 247 -20.57 -7.97 -21.26
C THR A 247 -20.47 -7.48 -22.69
N GLU A 248 -19.27 -7.41 -23.24
CA GLU A 248 -19.11 -7.52 -24.68
C GLU A 248 -19.66 -8.89 -25.07
N GLY A 249 -20.84 -8.89 -25.67
CA GLY A 249 -21.52 -10.10 -26.12
C GLY A 249 -20.66 -10.83 -27.15
N LEU A 250 -20.06 -11.95 -26.73
CA LEU A 250 -19.59 -12.96 -27.67
C LEU A 250 -20.82 -13.58 -28.36
N PRO A 251 -20.91 -13.59 -29.70
CA PRO A 251 -22.05 -14.19 -30.39
C PRO A 251 -21.93 -15.71 -30.36
N GLY A 252 -22.92 -16.38 -29.77
CA GLY A 252 -23.25 -17.77 -30.04
C GLY A 252 -22.62 -18.80 -29.11
N SER A 253 -23.34 -19.12 -28.03
CA SER A 253 -23.29 -20.46 -27.43
C SER A 253 -24.67 -20.81 -26.89
N GLN A 254 -25.50 -21.43 -27.74
CA GLN A 254 -26.73 -22.07 -27.31
C GLN A 254 -26.38 -23.23 -26.37
N VAL A 255 -26.82 -23.15 -25.13
CA VAL A 255 -26.78 -24.27 -24.18
C VAL A 255 -27.86 -25.29 -24.63
N PRO A 256 -27.54 -26.58 -24.81
CA PRO A 256 -28.56 -27.57 -25.13
C PRO A 256 -29.41 -27.86 -23.90
N VAL A 257 -30.73 -27.73 -24.06
CA VAL A 257 -31.74 -28.09 -23.06
C VAL A 257 -31.75 -29.61 -22.92
N ALA A 258 -31.57 -30.11 -21.69
CA ALA A 258 -31.66 -31.54 -21.38
C ALA A 258 -33.09 -32.07 -21.59
N PRO A 259 -33.27 -33.27 -22.18
CA PRO A 259 -34.60 -33.83 -22.40
C PRO A 259 -35.22 -34.33 -21.10
N THR A 260 -36.46 -33.92 -20.86
CA THR A 260 -37.34 -34.40 -19.80
C THR A 260 -37.75 -35.87 -20.04
N ALA A 261 -37.61 -36.70 -19.01
CA ALA A 261 -38.04 -38.10 -19.03
C ALA A 261 -39.58 -38.22 -19.05
N PRO A 262 -40.19 -39.08 -19.89
CA PRO A 262 -41.63 -39.32 -19.88
C PRO A 262 -42.03 -40.28 -18.75
N GLY A 263 -42.90 -39.79 -17.86
CA GLY A 263 -43.50 -40.55 -16.77
C GLY A 263 -44.76 -41.33 -17.19
N ALA A 264 -44.76 -42.62 -16.83
CA ALA A 264 -45.85 -43.52 -16.43
C ALA A 264 -47.22 -43.48 -17.16
N LEU A 265 -47.51 -44.59 -17.85
CA LEU A 265 -48.85 -45.04 -18.24
C LEU A 265 -49.68 -45.49 -17.02
N PRO A 266 -50.98 -45.15 -16.93
CA PRO A 266 -51.89 -45.75 -15.95
C PRO A 266 -52.40 -47.14 -16.38
N PRO A 267 -52.76 -48.02 -15.44
CA PRO A 267 -53.04 -49.43 -15.70
C PRO A 267 -54.44 -49.66 -16.29
N SER A 268 -54.51 -50.65 -17.18
CA SER A 268 -55.74 -51.21 -17.76
C SER A 268 -56.48 -52.09 -16.74
N GLY A 269 -57.81 -51.98 -16.67
CA GLY A 269 -58.62 -52.97 -15.96
C GLY A 269 -60.10 -52.61 -15.78
N LEU A 270 -60.93 -53.33 -16.55
CA LEU A 270 -62.34 -53.70 -16.36
C LEU A 270 -63.44 -52.63 -16.41
#